data_AF-A0A8T5VNZ7-F1
#
_entry.id   AF-A0A8T5VNZ7-F1
#
_cell.length_a   1.000
_cell.length_b   1.000
_cell.length_c   1.000
_cell.angle_alpha   90.00
_cell.angle_beta   90.00
_cell.angle_gamma   90.00
#
_symmetry.space_group_name_H-M   'P 1'
#
loop_
_entity.id
_entity.type
_entity.pdbx_description
1 polymer ?
#
loop_
_entity_poly.entity_id
_entity_poly.type
_entity_poly.pdbx_seq_one_letter_code
_entity_poly.pdbx_strand_id
1 'polypeptide(L)'
;MCPLLMHNGALADPLDERTISLAAITGKRLKTKADHEEIARREWYGGLWLNDKLPCVPQEAVEAAFVQGAKTRRKGDAAKAGFVVNEPAMLVYDGPTDLAKLWDDARFRLRKGVRVLRARPMRTRPRFPEWSAVISATFLSTELNRSEVVDFMKIAGATRGIGDWRPKYGRFEVLID
;
A
#
# COMPACT_ATOMS: atom_id res chain seq x y z
N MET A 1 -2.12 11.97 -11.95
CA MET A 1 -1.50 10.83 -11.24
C MET A 1 -2.58 9.84 -10.82
N CYS A 2 -2.25 8.59 -10.45
CA CYS A 2 -3.26 7.62 -10.01
C CYS A 2 -3.29 7.51 -8.48
N PRO A 3 -4.46 7.28 -7.85
CA PRO A 3 -4.55 7.21 -6.40
C PRO A 3 -3.74 6.05 -5.82
N LEU A 4 -3.21 6.21 -4.61
CA LEU A 4 -2.65 5.09 -3.85
C LEU A 4 -3.80 4.33 -3.19
N LEU A 5 -3.76 3.00 -3.29
CA LEU A 5 -4.66 2.13 -2.55
C LEU A 5 -3.82 1.28 -1.60
N MET A 6 -3.92 1.55 -0.30
CA MET A 6 -3.15 0.81 0.69
C MET A 6 -3.80 -0.54 0.98
N HIS A 7 -2.96 -1.53 1.26
CA HIS A 7 -3.38 -2.80 1.81
C HIS A 7 -2.27 -3.35 2.69
N ASN A 8 -2.35 -3.05 3.98
CA ASN A 8 -1.53 -3.69 4.99
C ASN A 8 -1.94 -5.16 5.14
N GLY A 9 -0.93 -6.04 5.13
CA GLY A 9 -1.08 -7.49 5.22
C GLY A 9 -1.39 -7.99 6.62
N ALA A 10 -1.35 -7.15 7.66
CA ALA A 10 -1.54 -7.58 9.05
C ALA A 10 -2.90 -8.28 9.29
N LEU A 11 -3.94 -7.96 8.53
CA LEU A 11 -5.23 -8.67 8.59
C LEU A 11 -5.17 -10.14 8.09
N ALA A 12 -4.01 -10.60 7.62
CA ALA A 12 -3.76 -12.00 7.29
C ALA A 12 -3.19 -12.80 8.46
N ASP A 13 -2.63 -12.16 9.48
CA ASP A 13 -2.10 -12.82 10.67
C ASP A 13 -3.27 -13.24 11.59
N PRO A 14 -3.48 -14.56 11.82
CA PRO A 14 -4.55 -15.03 12.69
C PRO A 14 -4.38 -14.64 14.16
N LEU A 15 -3.19 -14.22 14.59
CA LEU A 15 -2.90 -13.79 15.95
C LEU A 15 -3.03 -12.28 16.16
N ASP A 16 -3.13 -11.50 15.08
CA ASP A 16 -3.33 -10.05 15.17
C ASP A 16 -4.74 -9.73 15.74
N GLU A 17 -4.80 -8.88 16.75
CA GLU A 17 -6.06 -8.50 17.41
C GLU A 17 -7.08 -7.92 16.42
N ARG A 18 -6.65 -7.22 15.38
CA ARG A 18 -7.53 -6.66 14.34
C ARG A 18 -8.14 -7.78 13.51
N THR A 19 -7.38 -8.84 13.22
CA THR A 19 -7.87 -10.03 12.52
C THR A 19 -8.91 -10.76 13.36
N ILE A 20 -8.61 -11.03 14.63
CA ILE A 20 -9.52 -11.70 15.57
C ILE A 20 -10.83 -10.89 15.71
N SER A 21 -10.69 -9.59 15.93
CA SER A 21 -11.78 -8.63 16.02
C SER A 21 -12.64 -8.60 14.76
N LEU A 22 -12.05 -8.57 13.57
CA LEU A 22 -12.77 -8.62 12.30
C LEU A 22 -13.47 -9.98 12.08
N ALA A 23 -12.82 -11.09 12.45
CA ALA A 23 -13.35 -12.45 12.34
C ALA A 23 -14.65 -12.61 13.16
N ALA A 24 -14.71 -12.04 14.36
CA ALA A 24 -15.89 -12.10 15.23
C ALA A 24 -17.17 -11.52 14.58
N ILE A 25 -17.03 -10.48 13.75
CA ILE A 25 -18.18 -9.87 13.05
C ILE A 25 -18.41 -10.55 11.70
N THR A 26 -17.34 -10.86 10.96
CA THR A 26 -17.44 -11.49 9.65
C THR A 26 -17.96 -12.94 9.72
N GLY A 27 -17.79 -13.63 10.85
CA GLY A 27 -18.32 -14.97 11.11
C GLY A 27 -19.82 -15.04 11.41
N LYS A 28 -20.50 -13.91 11.68
CA LYS A 28 -21.95 -13.89 11.94
C LYS A 28 -22.74 -14.44 10.74
N ARG A 29 -23.69 -15.36 11.00
CA ARG A 29 -24.56 -15.96 9.97
C ARG A 29 -25.44 -14.92 9.28
N LEU A 30 -26.07 -14.05 10.07
CA LEU A 30 -26.86 -12.92 9.59
C LEU A 30 -26.17 -11.64 10.06
N LYS A 31 -25.89 -10.73 9.11
CA LYS A 31 -25.22 -9.46 9.37
C LYS A 31 -26.22 -8.33 9.19
N THR A 32 -26.23 -7.41 10.14
CA THR A 32 -27.00 -6.17 10.08
C THR A 32 -26.26 -5.12 9.25
N LYS A 33 -26.94 -4.00 8.96
CA LYS A 33 -26.29 -2.83 8.37
C LYS A 33 -25.10 -2.34 9.23
N ALA A 34 -25.27 -2.29 10.54
CA ALA A 34 -24.24 -1.88 11.49
C ALA A 34 -23.02 -2.83 11.45
N ASP A 35 -23.25 -4.15 11.32
CA ASP A 35 -22.15 -5.11 11.15
C ASP A 35 -21.34 -4.81 9.87
N HIS A 36 -22.01 -4.46 8.77
CA HIS A 36 -21.33 -4.13 7.52
C HIS A 36 -20.56 -2.81 7.57
N GLU A 37 -21.05 -1.82 8.31
CA GLU A 37 -20.36 -0.55 8.56
C GLU A 37 -19.12 -0.77 9.43
N GLU A 38 -19.24 -1.59 10.48
CA GLU A 38 -18.11 -1.90 11.36
C GLU A 38 -17.06 -2.76 10.67
N ILE A 39 -17.46 -3.72 9.83
CA ILE A 39 -16.52 -4.45 8.95
C ILE A 39 -15.78 -3.48 8.04
N ALA A 40 -16.50 -2.54 7.41
CA ALA A 40 -15.88 -1.55 6.53
C ALA A 40 -14.86 -0.67 7.28
N ARG A 41 -15.21 -0.24 8.50
CA ARG A 41 -14.33 0.55 9.38
C ARG A 41 -13.07 -0.25 9.74
N ARG A 42 -13.22 -1.47 10.26
CA ARG A 42 -12.09 -2.33 10.65
C ARG A 42 -11.16 -2.68 9.49
N GLU A 43 -11.73 -3.03 8.33
CA GLU A 43 -10.94 -3.30 7.12
C GLU A 43 -10.16 -2.07 6.65
N TRP A 44 -10.74 -0.87 6.77
CA TRP A 44 -10.05 0.36 6.41
C TRP A 44 -8.88 0.63 7.37
N TYR A 45 -9.10 0.61 8.69
CA TYR A 45 -8.04 0.82 9.67
C TYR A 45 -6.94 -0.23 9.55
N GLY A 46 -7.31 -1.51 9.43
CA GLY A 46 -6.36 -2.61 9.26
C GLY A 46 -5.66 -2.62 7.89
N GLY A 47 -6.14 -1.84 6.92
CA GLY A 47 -5.53 -1.70 5.60
C GLY A 47 -4.51 -0.56 5.50
N LEU A 48 -4.41 0.32 6.49
CA LEU A 48 -3.47 1.45 6.49
C LEU A 48 -2.02 0.97 6.70
N TRP A 49 -1.11 1.56 5.94
CA TRP A 49 0.30 1.58 6.28
C TRP A 49 0.57 2.82 7.14
N LEU A 50 1.10 2.61 8.34
CA LEU A 50 1.32 3.65 9.32
C LEU A 50 2.74 3.55 9.87
N ASN A 51 3.39 4.70 10.03
CA ASN A 51 4.56 4.88 10.85
C ASN A 51 4.22 5.94 11.91
N ASP A 52 4.37 5.64 13.19
CA ASP A 52 3.95 6.51 14.30
C ASP A 52 2.54 7.10 14.14
N LYS A 53 1.58 6.25 13.75
CA LYS A 53 0.16 6.60 13.50
C LYS A 53 -0.11 7.51 12.30
N LEU A 54 0.92 7.88 11.55
CA LEU A 54 0.79 8.70 10.34
C LEU A 54 0.92 7.82 9.08
N PRO A 55 0.14 8.08 8.01
CA PRO A 55 0.25 7.34 6.76
C PRO A 55 1.66 7.36 6.17
N CYS A 56 2.14 6.20 5.75
CA CYS A 56 3.45 6.03 5.11
C CYS A 56 3.38 5.01 3.96
N VAL A 57 4.44 4.94 3.16
CA VAL A 57 4.75 3.80 2.31
C VAL A 57 5.87 3.01 2.98
N PRO A 58 5.65 1.74 3.32
CA PRO A 58 6.66 0.95 4.03
C PRO A 58 7.79 0.55 3.08
N GLN A 59 8.98 0.31 3.64
CA GLN A 59 10.21 0.03 2.86
C GLN A 59 10.01 -1.14 1.91
N GLU A 60 9.45 -2.24 2.40
CA GLU A 60 9.24 -3.46 1.63
C GLU A 60 8.32 -3.24 0.41
N ALA A 61 7.40 -2.27 0.48
CA ALA A 61 6.53 -1.97 -0.65
C ALA A 61 7.30 -1.21 -1.76
N VAL A 62 8.20 -0.31 -1.39
CA VAL A 62 9.08 0.40 -2.32
C VAL A 62 10.10 -0.56 -2.94
N GLU A 63 10.77 -1.37 -2.11
CA GLU A 63 11.75 -2.37 -2.55
C GLU A 63 11.13 -3.42 -3.47
N ALA A 64 9.93 -3.91 -3.13
CA ALA A 64 9.22 -4.85 -3.99
C ALA A 64 8.88 -4.22 -5.36
N ALA A 65 8.48 -2.95 -5.39
CA ALA A 65 8.23 -2.24 -6.64
C ALA A 65 9.53 -2.08 -7.44
N PHE A 66 10.62 -1.67 -6.79
CA PHE A 66 11.95 -1.52 -7.38
C PHE A 66 12.45 -2.81 -8.05
N VAL A 67 12.42 -3.93 -7.31
CA VAL A 67 12.83 -5.26 -7.82
C VAL A 67 11.98 -5.65 -9.04
N GLN A 68 10.68 -5.36 -9.04
CA GLN A 68 9.81 -5.66 -10.19
C GLN A 68 10.09 -4.76 -11.40
N GLY A 69 10.58 -3.54 -11.18
CA GLY A 69 11.13 -2.68 -12.23
C GLY A 69 12.41 -3.27 -12.80
N ALA A 70 13.37 -3.65 -11.95
CA ALA A 70 14.66 -4.21 -12.32
C ALA A 70 14.55 -5.54 -13.09
N LYS A 71 13.55 -6.37 -12.79
CA LYS A 71 13.28 -7.62 -13.52
C LYS A 71 13.06 -7.42 -15.02
N THR A 72 12.55 -6.25 -15.44
CA THR A 72 12.40 -5.93 -16.87
C THR A 72 13.73 -5.79 -17.60
N ARG A 73 14.81 -5.55 -16.84
CA ARG A 73 16.20 -5.45 -17.31
C ARG A 73 17.05 -6.65 -16.91
N ARG A 74 16.41 -7.76 -16.48
CA ARG A 74 17.09 -8.98 -16.00
C ARG A 74 18.03 -8.74 -14.81
N LYS A 75 17.77 -7.69 -14.03
CA LYS A 75 18.55 -7.25 -12.86
C LYS A 75 17.80 -7.47 -11.55
N GLY A 76 16.85 -8.40 -11.52
CA GLY A 76 16.00 -8.65 -10.34
C GLY A 76 16.79 -9.10 -9.11
N ASP A 77 17.76 -9.99 -9.28
CA ASP A 77 18.56 -10.52 -8.17
C ASP A 77 19.55 -9.47 -7.65
N ALA A 78 20.25 -8.76 -8.54
CA ALA A 78 21.10 -7.63 -8.20
C ALA A 78 20.31 -6.52 -7.47
N ALA A 79 19.08 -6.22 -7.92
CA ALA A 79 18.20 -5.27 -7.25
C ALA A 79 17.79 -5.73 -5.85
N LYS A 80 17.49 -7.02 -5.68
CA LYS A 80 17.12 -7.59 -4.38
C LYS A 80 18.30 -7.59 -3.40
N ALA A 81 19.51 -7.84 -3.88
CA ALA A 81 20.72 -7.87 -3.06
C ALA A 81 21.28 -6.47 -2.77
N GLY A 82 21.11 -5.54 -3.71
CA GLY A 82 21.86 -4.30 -3.75
C GLY A 82 21.06 -3.02 -3.54
N PHE A 83 19.77 -3.07 -3.21
CA PHE A 83 18.96 -1.87 -2.95
C PHE A 83 18.18 -2.01 -1.66
N VAL A 84 18.29 -1.03 -0.77
CA VAL A 84 17.63 -1.00 0.53
C VAL A 84 17.04 0.38 0.76
N VAL A 85 15.80 0.44 1.22
CA VAL A 85 15.15 1.68 1.65
C VAL A 85 15.43 1.87 3.14
N ASN A 86 15.95 3.04 3.50
CA ASN A 86 16.48 3.27 4.84
C ASN A 86 15.35 3.40 5.89
N GLU A 87 14.24 4.06 5.53
CA GLU A 87 13.13 4.36 6.43
C GLU A 87 11.78 4.32 5.70
N PRO A 88 10.64 4.11 6.40
CA PRO A 88 9.32 4.29 5.82
C PRO A 88 9.16 5.69 5.22
N ALA A 89 8.64 5.76 4.01
CA ALA A 89 8.45 7.04 3.33
C ALA A 89 7.13 7.67 3.79
N MET A 90 7.20 8.74 4.59
CA MET A 90 6.00 9.43 5.06
C MET A 90 5.18 9.96 3.88
N LEU A 91 3.86 9.73 3.93
CA LEU A 91 2.99 10.11 2.84
C LEU A 91 2.63 11.59 2.93
N VAL A 92 2.79 12.32 1.83
CA VAL A 92 2.31 13.69 1.67
C VAL A 92 1.00 13.64 0.88
N TYR A 93 -0.06 14.22 1.43
CA TYR A 93 -1.39 14.24 0.83
C TYR A 93 -2.21 15.43 1.37
N ASP A 94 -3.24 15.85 0.62
CA ASP A 94 -4.20 16.88 1.07
C ASP A 94 -5.33 16.26 1.91
N GLY A 95 -5.19 16.26 3.23
CA GLY A 95 -6.23 15.80 4.14
C GLY A 95 -5.84 15.76 5.62
N PRO A 96 -6.73 15.24 6.48
CA PRO A 96 -6.47 15.16 7.92
C PRO A 96 -5.31 14.23 8.28
N THR A 97 -4.57 14.56 9.34
CA THR A 97 -3.57 13.67 9.95
C THR A 97 -4.14 12.79 11.06
N ASP A 98 -5.28 13.17 11.63
CA ASP A 98 -6.04 12.33 12.55
C ASP A 98 -6.80 11.23 11.81
N LEU A 99 -6.61 9.97 12.22
CA LEU A 99 -7.17 8.83 11.52
C LEU A 99 -8.70 8.75 11.61
N ALA A 100 -9.33 9.29 12.65
CA ALA A 100 -10.79 9.31 12.75
C ALA A 100 -11.38 10.32 11.76
N LYS A 101 -10.81 11.53 11.69
CA LYS A 101 -11.17 12.53 10.68
C LYS A 101 -10.88 12.04 9.25
N LEU A 102 -9.77 11.32 9.06
CA LEU A 102 -9.42 10.72 7.78
C LEU A 102 -10.42 9.61 7.39
N TRP A 103 -10.87 8.80 8.35
CA TRP A 103 -11.95 7.84 8.13
C TRP A 103 -13.23 8.57 7.71
N ASP A 104 -13.62 9.65 8.38
CA ASP A 104 -14.89 10.34 8.11
C ASP A 104 -14.96 10.94 6.70
N ASP A 105 -13.82 11.33 6.13
CA ASP A 105 -13.71 11.83 4.76
C ASP A 105 -13.82 10.69 3.72
N ALA A 106 -14.88 10.72 2.91
CA ALA A 106 -15.14 9.73 1.88
C ALA A 106 -14.08 9.66 0.77
N ARG A 107 -13.31 10.73 0.55
CA ARG A 107 -12.21 10.73 -0.43
C ARG A 107 -11.17 9.66 -0.11
N PHE A 108 -11.00 9.34 1.18
CA PHE A 108 -9.99 8.42 1.68
C PHE A 108 -10.44 6.96 1.79
N ARG A 109 -11.64 6.63 1.31
CA ARG A 109 -12.23 5.29 1.38
C ARG A 109 -12.57 4.79 -0.01
N LEU A 110 -12.08 3.62 -0.37
CA LEU A 110 -12.58 2.88 -1.53
C LEU A 110 -13.34 1.66 -1.04
N ARG A 111 -14.66 1.61 -1.33
CA ARG A 111 -15.50 0.43 -1.07
C ARG A 111 -15.90 -0.24 -2.38
N LYS A 112 -15.42 -1.47 -2.62
CA LYS A 112 -15.69 -2.23 -3.85
C LYS A 112 -15.85 -3.72 -3.59
N GLY A 113 -16.69 -4.37 -4.41
CA GLY A 113 -16.88 -5.81 -4.37
C GLY A 113 -15.70 -6.53 -5.04
N VAL A 114 -14.99 -7.36 -4.27
CA VAL A 114 -13.83 -8.13 -4.75
C VAL A 114 -14.22 -9.59 -4.93
N ARG A 115 -13.69 -10.26 -5.95
CA ARG A 115 -13.96 -11.68 -6.17
C ARG A 115 -13.06 -12.52 -5.26
N VAL A 116 -13.66 -13.33 -4.39
CA VAL A 116 -12.97 -14.31 -3.56
C VAL A 116 -13.61 -15.66 -3.82
N LEU A 117 -12.91 -16.53 -4.55
CA LEU A 117 -13.49 -17.78 -5.08
C LEU A 117 -14.80 -17.47 -5.84
N ARG A 118 -15.92 -18.03 -5.38
CA ARG A 118 -17.27 -17.80 -5.93
C ARG A 118 -18.01 -16.60 -5.35
N ALA A 119 -17.52 -16.02 -4.24
CA ALA A 119 -18.18 -14.92 -3.55
C ALA A 119 -17.68 -13.56 -4.03
N ARG A 120 -18.48 -12.51 -3.81
CA ARG A 120 -18.11 -11.13 -4.09
C ARG A 120 -18.31 -10.20 -2.88
N PRO A 121 -17.61 -10.42 -1.76
CA PRO A 121 -17.73 -9.55 -0.59
C PRO A 121 -17.32 -8.10 -0.91
N MET A 122 -18.02 -7.14 -0.30
CA MET A 122 -17.62 -5.74 -0.31
C MET A 122 -16.41 -5.55 0.60
N ARG A 123 -15.32 -5.00 0.06
CA ARG A 123 -14.13 -4.62 0.82
C ARG A 123 -13.99 -3.12 0.89
N THR A 124 -13.51 -2.62 2.02
CA THR A 124 -13.15 -1.22 2.21
C THR A 124 -11.64 -1.11 2.38
N ARG A 125 -11.02 -0.17 1.68
CA ARG A 125 -9.56 0.05 1.67
C ARG A 125 -9.24 1.55 1.79
N PRO A 126 -8.14 1.92 2.46
CA PRO A 126 -7.64 3.28 2.44
C PRO A 126 -7.18 3.67 1.04
N ARG A 127 -7.65 4.82 0.59
CA ARG A 127 -7.31 5.38 -0.71
C ARG A 127 -6.75 6.78 -0.50
N PHE A 128 -5.66 7.13 -1.14
CA PHE A 128 -5.15 8.51 -1.15
C PHE A 128 -5.28 9.05 -2.58
N PRO A 129 -6.22 9.99 -2.84
CA PRO A 129 -6.52 10.49 -4.18
C PRO A 129 -5.29 11.06 -4.89
N GLU A 130 -4.58 11.93 -4.19
CA GLU A 130 -3.32 12.53 -4.58
C GLU A 130 -2.33 12.26 -3.46
N TRP A 131 -1.11 11.88 -3.83
CA TRP A 131 -0.09 11.49 -2.88
C TRP A 131 1.31 11.67 -3.47
N SER A 132 2.27 11.95 -2.61
CA SER A 132 3.70 11.81 -2.89
C SER A 132 4.41 11.30 -1.65
N ALA A 133 5.66 10.87 -1.81
CA ALA A 133 6.52 10.50 -0.70
C ALA A 133 7.98 10.71 -1.12
N VAL A 134 8.82 11.10 -0.17
CA VAL A 134 10.27 11.17 -0.37
C VAL A 134 10.86 9.88 0.19
N ILE A 135 11.66 9.20 -0.62
CA ILE A 135 12.36 7.98 -0.20
C ILE A 135 13.84 8.29 0.02
N SER A 136 14.40 7.71 1.08
CA SER A 136 15.85 7.63 1.28
C SER A 136 16.27 6.18 1.08
N ALA A 137 17.20 5.94 0.15
CA ALA A 137 17.62 4.59 -0.20
C ALA A 137 19.14 4.52 -0.41
N THR A 138 19.70 3.36 -0.11
CA THR A 138 21.11 3.03 -0.27
C THR A 138 21.22 1.90 -1.29
N PHE A 139 22.30 1.90 -2.09
CA PHE A 139 22.57 0.80 -3.00
C PHE A 139 24.04 0.35 -2.99
N LEU A 140 24.26 -0.93 -3.25
CA LEU A 140 25.58 -1.53 -3.41
C LEU A 140 26.12 -1.20 -4.80
N SER A 141 27.21 -0.42 -4.87
CA SER A 141 27.82 0.01 -6.13
C SER A 141 28.42 -1.13 -6.97
N THR A 142 28.64 -2.30 -6.37
CA THR A 142 29.09 -3.50 -7.07
C THR A 142 27.97 -4.18 -7.87
N GLU A 143 26.71 -3.96 -7.49
CA GLU A 143 25.53 -4.59 -8.11
C GLU A 143 24.77 -3.62 -9.02
N LEU A 144 24.68 -2.36 -8.58
CA LEU A 144 23.86 -1.31 -9.17
C LEU A 144 24.64 0.00 -9.27
N ASN A 145 24.28 0.83 -10.24
CA ASN A 145 24.68 2.25 -10.27
C ASN A 145 23.46 3.18 -10.13
N ARG A 146 23.72 4.48 -9.91
CA ARG A 146 22.65 5.48 -9.70
C ARG A 146 21.67 5.56 -10.88
N SER A 147 22.15 5.43 -12.12
CA SER A 147 21.28 5.46 -13.31
C SER A 147 20.35 4.26 -13.32
N GLU A 148 20.87 3.05 -13.05
CA GLU A 148 20.07 1.84 -12.93
C GLU A 148 19.01 1.99 -11.84
N VAL A 149 19.36 2.54 -10.67
CA VAL A 149 18.41 2.75 -9.57
C VAL A 149 17.26 3.66 -10.01
N VAL A 150 17.58 4.81 -10.60
CA VAL A 150 16.60 5.77 -11.10
C VAL A 150 15.72 5.14 -12.19
N ASP A 151 16.32 4.44 -13.14
CA ASP A 151 15.60 3.83 -14.27
C ASP A 151 14.66 2.73 -13.81
N PHE A 152 15.10 1.87 -12.88
CA PHE A 152 14.26 0.81 -12.35
C PHE A 152 13.10 1.37 -11.54
N MET A 153 13.31 2.45 -10.77
CA MET A 153 12.22 3.15 -10.08
C MET A 153 11.22 3.78 -11.06
N LYS A 154 11.69 4.40 -12.15
CA LYS A 154 10.81 4.95 -13.20
C LYS A 154 9.96 3.85 -13.86
N ILE A 155 10.59 2.72 -14.19
CA ILE A 155 9.88 1.55 -14.75
C ILE A 155 8.88 1.00 -13.74
N ALA A 156 9.26 0.89 -12.46
CA ALA A 156 8.40 0.44 -11.38
C ALA A 156 7.16 1.35 -11.26
N GLY A 157 7.35 2.67 -11.23
CA GLY A 157 6.27 3.64 -11.18
C GLY A 157 5.30 3.52 -12.37
N ALA A 158 5.82 3.42 -13.59
CA ALA A 158 5.02 3.38 -14.80
C ALA A 158 4.27 2.04 -15.03
N THR A 159 4.84 0.91 -14.60
CA THR A 159 4.38 -0.44 -15.00
C THR A 159 4.00 -1.38 -13.86
N ARG A 160 4.38 -1.05 -12.62
CA ARG A 160 4.12 -1.89 -11.44
C ARG A 160 3.28 -1.13 -10.43
N GLY A 161 3.78 -0.02 -9.91
CA GLY A 161 3.18 0.74 -8.83
C GLY A 161 3.29 0.06 -7.46
N ILE A 162 2.76 0.73 -6.44
CA ILE A 162 2.79 0.32 -5.03
C ILE A 162 1.37 0.11 -4.50
N GLY A 163 1.17 -0.83 -3.58
CA GLY A 163 -0.13 -1.09 -2.96
C GLY A 163 -0.99 -2.07 -3.75
N ASP A 164 -2.30 -1.91 -3.62
CA ASP A 164 -3.28 -2.90 -4.09
C ASP A 164 -3.94 -2.51 -5.41
N TRP A 165 -4.51 -3.51 -6.09
CA TRP A 165 -5.23 -3.37 -7.35
C TRP A 165 -4.45 -2.60 -8.44
N ARG A 166 -3.13 -2.82 -8.45
CA ARG A 166 -2.22 -2.41 -9.53
C ARG A 166 -2.62 -3.11 -10.84
N PRO A 167 -2.54 -2.43 -12.00
CA PRO A 167 -1.96 -1.11 -12.23
C PRO A 167 -3.00 0.03 -12.20
N LYS A 168 -4.23 -0.21 -11.71
CA LYS A 168 -5.28 0.82 -11.64
C LYS A 168 -4.99 1.87 -10.56
N TYR A 169 -4.33 1.45 -9.49
CA TYR A 169 -3.88 2.29 -8.38
C TYR A 169 -2.38 2.13 -8.19
N GLY A 170 -1.77 3.09 -7.50
CA GLY A 170 -0.41 2.98 -7.00
C GLY A 170 0.74 3.25 -7.97
N ARG A 171 0.47 3.53 -9.26
CA ARG A 171 1.48 4.08 -10.17
C ARG A 171 1.90 5.47 -9.72
N PHE A 172 3.17 5.76 -9.97
CA PHE A 172 3.81 7.02 -9.59
C PHE A 172 4.83 7.43 -10.64
N GLU A 173 5.22 8.69 -10.60
CA GLU A 173 6.34 9.25 -11.34
C GLU A 173 7.50 9.47 -10.38
N VAL A 174 8.72 9.41 -10.91
CA VAL A 174 9.94 9.62 -10.12
C VAL A 174 10.48 11.01 -10.45
N LEU A 175 10.47 11.88 -9.46
CA LEU A 175 11.16 13.16 -9.48
C LEU A 175 12.55 12.96 -8.88
N ILE A 176 13.55 13.57 -9.49
CA ILE A 176 14.94 13.52 -9.02
C ILE A 176 15.30 14.95 -8.65
N ASP A 177 15.63 15.15 -7.38
CA ASP A 177 16.34 16.35 -6.92
C ASP A 177 17.86 16.20 -7.15
#